data_AF-A0A923Y0Z3-F1
#
_entry.id   AF-A0A923Y0Z3-F1
#
_cell.length_a   1.000
_cell.length_b   1.000
_cell.length_c   1.000
_cell.angle_alpha   90.00
_cell.angle_beta   90.00
_cell.angle_gamma   90.00
#
_symmetry.space_group_name_H-M   'P 1'
#
loop_
_entity.id
_entity.type
_entity.pdbx_description
1 polymer ?
#
loop_
_entity_poly.entity_id
_entity_poly.type
_entity_poly.pdbx_seq_one_letter_code
_entity_poly.pdbx_strand_id
1 'polypeptide(L)'
;NRLYAYYLMHDYAYTARSLGANPPELEARMTEFRAIIAAALTGDADEVLVVGHSSGAHLAVSILADLIRAGLPDRRPALGFLSLGQVVPMISFLPRARRLRGDLHYLAARSEVTWVDVTAPGDGCAFALCDPVAVTGVSPLGKLWPLVVSAAFTQTLSPERWKALRWRFFRLHFQYLCAFDRPRDYDYFKITAGPLTLAERYRNRAPSKSRIETAQSGYRSL
;
A
#
# COMPACT_ATOMS: atom_id res chain seq x y z
N ASN A 1 15.71 -21.78 -1.86
CA ASN A 1 14.91 -20.85 -2.68
C ASN A 1 13.61 -21.42 -3.24
N ARG A 2 13.38 -22.75 -3.30
CA ARG A 2 12.09 -23.33 -3.74
C ARG A 2 10.88 -22.85 -2.91
N LEU A 3 11.03 -22.78 -1.58
CA LEU A 3 9.96 -22.34 -0.68
C LEU A 3 9.37 -20.97 -1.05
N TYR A 4 10.21 -19.97 -1.30
CA TYR A 4 9.76 -18.62 -1.64
C TYR A 4 9.11 -18.54 -3.02
N ALA A 5 9.60 -19.32 -3.99
CA ALA A 5 8.95 -19.43 -5.29
C ALA A 5 7.56 -20.07 -5.17
N TYR A 6 7.41 -21.15 -4.39
CA TYR A 6 6.11 -21.76 -4.12
C TYR A 6 5.16 -20.80 -3.39
N TYR A 7 5.64 -20.10 -2.36
CA TYR A 7 4.87 -19.09 -1.64
C TYR A 7 4.29 -18.05 -2.61
N LEU A 8 5.14 -17.48 -3.46
CA LEU A 8 4.71 -16.49 -4.45
C LEU A 8 3.67 -17.10 -5.40
N MET A 9 3.94 -18.28 -5.97
CA MET A 9 3.00 -18.92 -6.89
C MET A 9 1.66 -19.28 -6.22
N HIS A 10 1.66 -19.63 -4.94
CA HIS A 10 0.43 -19.84 -4.19
C HIS A 10 -0.34 -18.54 -3.97
N ASP A 11 0.32 -17.43 -3.66
CA ASP A 11 -0.30 -16.11 -3.50
C ASP A 11 -0.96 -15.63 -4.82
N TYR A 12 -0.22 -15.72 -5.93
CA TYR A 12 -0.75 -15.44 -7.26
C TYR A 12 -1.92 -16.38 -7.60
N ALA A 13 -1.77 -17.70 -7.39
CA ALA A 13 -2.80 -18.68 -7.69
C ALA A 13 -4.07 -18.48 -6.85
N TYR A 14 -3.92 -18.10 -5.57
CA TYR A 14 -5.04 -17.83 -4.68
C TYR A 14 -5.92 -16.67 -5.17
N THR A 15 -5.29 -15.63 -5.72
CA THR A 15 -6.01 -14.48 -6.31
C THR A 15 -6.55 -14.82 -7.70
N ALA A 16 -5.73 -15.47 -8.54
CA ALA A 16 -6.05 -15.78 -9.92
C ALA A 16 -7.19 -16.80 -10.05
N ARG A 17 -7.33 -17.76 -9.13
CA ARG A 17 -8.43 -18.76 -9.16
C ARG A 17 -9.81 -18.11 -9.15
N SER A 18 -9.94 -16.96 -8.49
CA SER A 18 -11.18 -16.16 -8.43
C SER A 18 -11.20 -15.02 -9.44
N LEU A 19 -10.18 -14.92 -10.30
CA LEU A 19 -9.97 -13.83 -11.25
C LEU A 19 -10.00 -12.45 -10.59
N GLY A 20 -9.45 -12.34 -9.38
CA GLY A 20 -9.39 -11.10 -8.61
C GLY A 20 -10.62 -10.77 -7.76
N ALA A 21 -11.66 -11.60 -7.77
CA ALA A 21 -12.72 -11.49 -6.77
C ALA A 21 -12.23 -12.03 -5.41
N ASN A 22 -12.57 -11.33 -4.34
CA ASN A 22 -12.26 -11.79 -2.99
C ASN A 22 -13.15 -12.99 -2.64
N PRO A 23 -12.57 -14.10 -2.13
CA PRO A 23 -13.37 -15.18 -1.59
C PRO A 23 -14.03 -14.76 -0.26
N PRO A 24 -15.15 -15.39 0.13
CA PRO A 24 -15.91 -15.01 1.34
C PRO A 24 -15.07 -15.01 2.63
N GLU A 25 -14.13 -15.94 2.76
CA GLU A 25 -13.27 -16.03 3.93
C GLU A 25 -12.32 -14.83 4.03
N LEU A 26 -11.86 -14.28 2.90
CA LEU A 26 -11.03 -13.08 2.88
C LEU A 26 -11.84 -11.84 3.25
N GLU A 27 -13.09 -11.72 2.76
CA GLU A 27 -14.00 -10.64 3.15
C GLU A 27 -14.32 -10.66 4.65
N ALA A 28 -14.52 -11.85 5.23
CA ALA A 28 -14.70 -12.01 6.68
C ALA A 28 -13.47 -11.53 7.46
N ARG A 29 -12.26 -11.92 7.03
CA ARG A 29 -11.00 -11.45 7.64
C ARG A 29 -10.82 -9.93 7.52
N MET A 30 -11.11 -9.34 6.37
CA MET A 30 -11.05 -7.89 6.21
C MET A 30 -12.06 -7.17 7.13
N THR A 31 -13.23 -7.77 7.36
CA THR A 31 -14.23 -7.26 8.31
C THR A 31 -13.71 -7.27 9.75
N GLU A 32 -13.02 -8.33 10.17
CA GLU A 32 -12.36 -8.40 11.49
C GLU A 32 -11.32 -7.27 11.64
N PHE A 33 -10.45 -7.07 10.65
CA PHE A 33 -9.46 -5.99 10.66
C PHE A 33 -10.10 -4.60 10.68
N ARG A 34 -11.19 -4.39 9.94
CA ARG A 34 -11.95 -3.14 9.97
C ARG A 34 -12.44 -2.81 11.39
N ALA A 35 -12.95 -3.81 12.12
CA ALA A 35 -13.42 -3.62 13.48
C ALA A 35 -12.29 -3.22 14.44
N ILE A 36 -11.09 -3.79 14.27
CA ILE A 36 -9.89 -3.41 15.05
C ILE A 36 -9.53 -1.94 14.80
N ILE A 37 -9.51 -1.49 13.54
CA ILE A 37 -9.19 -0.11 13.19
C ILE A 37 -10.27 0.84 13.72
N ALA A 38 -11.55 0.48 13.59
CA ALA A 38 -12.65 1.27 14.11
C ALA A 38 -12.55 1.47 15.64
N ALA A 39 -12.21 0.41 16.38
CA ALA A 39 -11.99 0.50 17.83
C ALA A 39 -10.77 1.37 18.17
N ALA A 40 -9.68 1.29 17.40
CA ALA A 40 -8.52 2.15 17.61
C ALA A 40 -8.85 3.64 17.40
N LEU A 41 -9.75 3.95 16.46
CA LEU A 41 -10.19 5.33 16.19
C LEU A 41 -11.07 5.95 17.29
N THR A 42 -11.50 5.18 18.30
CA THR A 42 -12.17 5.72 19.50
C THR A 42 -11.21 6.00 20.65
N GLY A 43 -9.91 5.70 20.48
CA GLY A 43 -8.87 5.95 21.46
C GLY A 43 -8.39 7.41 21.49
N ASP A 44 -7.37 7.64 22.31
CA ASP A 44 -6.74 8.95 22.58
C ASP A 44 -5.39 9.14 21.88
N ALA A 45 -5.02 8.23 20.97
CA ALA A 45 -3.82 8.37 20.16
C ALA A 45 -3.89 9.57 19.20
N ASP A 46 -2.73 10.12 18.80
CA ASP A 46 -2.68 11.18 17.79
C ASP A 46 -2.99 10.66 16.37
N GLU A 47 -2.59 9.42 16.07
CA GLU A 47 -2.80 8.76 14.78
C GLU A 47 -3.06 7.26 14.93
N VAL A 48 -4.01 6.75 14.14
CA VAL A 48 -4.12 5.33 13.81
C VAL A 48 -3.47 5.11 12.44
N LEU A 49 -2.26 4.54 12.44
CA LEU A 49 -1.50 4.26 11.23
C LEU A 49 -1.70 2.81 10.78
N VAL A 50 -2.32 2.63 9.62
CA VAL A 50 -2.45 1.33 8.95
C VAL A 50 -1.27 1.12 8.01
N VAL A 51 -0.54 0.01 8.18
CA VAL A 51 0.59 -0.35 7.32
C VAL A 51 0.24 -1.58 6.49
N GLY A 52 0.16 -1.44 5.17
CA GLY A 52 -0.07 -2.52 4.23
C GLY A 52 1.20 -2.86 3.45
N HIS A 53 1.84 -3.98 3.75
CA HIS A 53 3.00 -4.46 2.98
C HIS A 53 2.58 -5.48 1.93
N SER A 54 3.15 -5.39 0.72
CA SER A 54 2.91 -6.36 -0.35
C SER A 54 1.42 -6.50 -0.68
N SER A 55 0.85 -7.71 -0.61
CA SER A 55 -0.58 -7.97 -0.79
C SER A 55 -1.45 -7.31 0.29
N GLY A 56 -0.91 -7.08 1.49
CA GLY A 56 -1.59 -6.31 2.54
C GLY A 56 -1.99 -4.90 2.10
N ALA A 57 -1.32 -4.31 1.12
CA ALA A 57 -1.68 -2.99 0.58
C ALA A 57 -3.08 -2.97 -0.07
N HIS A 58 -3.41 -3.96 -0.91
CA HIS A 58 -4.73 -3.98 -1.57
C HIS A 58 -5.86 -4.33 -0.59
N LEU A 59 -5.57 -5.19 0.40
CA LEU A 59 -6.52 -5.49 1.48
C LEU A 59 -6.81 -4.24 2.31
N ALA A 60 -5.77 -3.50 2.69
CA ALA A 60 -5.93 -2.25 3.43
C ALA A 60 -6.77 -1.22 2.67
N VAL A 61 -6.66 -1.13 1.34
CA VAL A 61 -7.52 -0.27 0.51
C VAL A 61 -9.00 -0.62 0.72
N SER A 62 -9.39 -1.89 0.58
CA SER A 62 -10.78 -2.31 0.75
C SER A 62 -11.27 -2.17 2.20
N ILE A 63 -10.43 -2.51 3.18
CA ILE A 63 -10.73 -2.36 4.61
C ILE A 63 -11.02 -0.89 4.96
N LEU A 64 -10.14 0.02 4.52
CA LEU A 64 -10.27 1.46 4.78
C LEU A 64 -11.43 2.08 4.01
N ALA A 65 -11.68 1.64 2.77
CA ALA A 65 -12.84 2.08 2.01
C ALA A 65 -14.14 1.74 2.74
N ASP A 66 -14.26 0.53 3.28
CA ASP A 66 -15.44 0.13 4.06
C ASP A 66 -15.54 0.84 5.39
N LEU A 67 -14.41 1.06 6.08
CA LEU A 67 -14.36 1.81 7.32
C LEU A 67 -14.93 3.23 7.11
N ILE A 68 -14.50 3.92 6.06
CA ILE A 68 -14.95 5.28 5.76
C ILE A 68 -16.42 5.27 5.32
N ARG A 69 -16.86 4.30 4.51
CA ARG A 69 -18.28 4.16 4.12
C ARG A 69 -19.21 3.91 5.30
N ALA A 70 -18.75 3.17 6.31
CA ALA A 70 -19.52 2.91 7.53
C ALA A 70 -19.67 4.17 8.41
N GLY A 71 -18.90 5.23 8.12
CA GLY A 71 -18.84 6.44 8.92
C GLY A 71 -17.71 6.38 9.94
N LEU A 72 -17.08 7.53 10.15
CA LEU A 72 -16.02 7.70 11.12
C LEU A 72 -16.51 8.61 12.26
N PRO A 73 -16.02 8.43 13.50
CA PRO A 73 -16.34 9.35 14.59
C PRO A 73 -15.93 10.79 14.27
N ASP A 74 -16.73 11.77 14.69
CA ASP A 74 -16.43 13.20 14.47
C ASP A 74 -15.11 13.61 15.15
N ARG A 75 -14.91 13.13 16.38
CA ARG A 75 -13.65 13.23 17.12
C ARG A 75 -12.93 11.89 17.04
N ARG A 76 -11.77 11.89 16.41
CA ARG A 76 -10.93 10.70 16.20
C ARG A 76 -9.46 11.09 16.01
N PRO A 77 -8.53 10.15 16.23
CA PRO A 77 -7.15 10.27 15.77
C PRO A 77 -7.07 10.53 14.26
N ALA A 78 -5.95 11.06 13.78
CA ALA A 78 -5.66 11.06 12.36
C ALA A 78 -5.64 9.62 11.81
N LEU A 79 -6.09 9.42 10.57
CA LEU A 79 -6.03 8.12 9.92
C LEU A 79 -4.96 8.14 8.82
N GLY A 80 -3.87 7.42 9.06
CA GLY A 80 -2.76 7.26 8.13
C GLY A 80 -2.81 5.90 7.44
N PHE A 81 -2.51 5.86 6.14
CA PHE A 81 -2.29 4.63 5.39
C PHE A 81 -0.93 4.65 4.69
N LEU A 82 -0.06 3.73 5.11
CA LEU A 82 1.25 3.52 4.52
C LEU A 82 1.26 2.19 3.75
N SER A 83 1.25 2.22 2.42
CA SER A 83 1.47 1.03 1.61
C SER A 83 2.96 0.87 1.27
N LEU A 84 3.48 -0.35 1.41
CA LEU A 84 4.91 -0.65 1.27
C LEU A 84 5.11 -1.78 0.26
N GLY A 85 5.91 -1.53 -0.79
CA GLY A 85 6.23 -2.57 -1.78
C GLY A 85 4.98 -3.19 -2.40
N GLN A 86 3.97 -2.38 -2.72
CA GLN A 86 2.65 -2.90 -3.09
C GLN A 86 2.67 -3.80 -4.34
N VAL A 87 1.72 -4.74 -4.36
CA VAL A 87 1.41 -5.62 -5.50
C VAL A 87 0.01 -5.38 -6.09
N VAL A 88 -0.62 -4.23 -5.83
CA VAL A 88 -2.01 -3.93 -6.21
C VAL A 88 -2.34 -4.24 -7.69
N PRO A 89 -1.51 -3.85 -8.69
CA PRO A 89 -1.77 -4.19 -10.11
C PRO A 89 -1.88 -5.69 -10.40
N MET A 90 -1.24 -6.56 -9.61
CA MET A 90 -1.39 -8.03 -9.76
C MET A 90 -2.85 -8.47 -9.59
N ILE A 91 -3.63 -7.78 -8.75
CA ILE A 91 -5.03 -8.09 -8.48
C ILE A 91 -5.95 -7.21 -9.31
N SER A 92 -5.73 -5.89 -9.31
CA SER A 92 -6.66 -4.93 -9.92
C SER A 92 -6.78 -5.09 -11.44
N PHE A 93 -5.80 -5.73 -12.09
CA PHE A 93 -5.81 -6.02 -13.53
C PHE A 93 -6.52 -7.34 -13.86
N LEU A 94 -7.10 -8.04 -12.89
CA LEU A 94 -7.87 -9.25 -13.15
C LEU A 94 -9.36 -8.91 -13.41
N PRO A 95 -10.06 -9.67 -14.28
CA PRO A 95 -11.37 -9.27 -14.79
C PRO A 95 -12.43 -9.06 -13.70
N ARG A 96 -12.42 -9.89 -12.65
CA ARG A 96 -13.42 -9.85 -11.56
C ARG A 96 -12.98 -9.02 -10.35
N ALA A 97 -11.87 -8.28 -10.40
CA ALA A 97 -11.41 -7.38 -9.34
C ALA A 97 -12.20 -6.05 -9.24
N ARG A 98 -13.50 -6.07 -9.53
CA ARG A 98 -14.38 -4.87 -9.50
C ARG A 98 -14.38 -4.23 -8.10
N ARG A 99 -14.54 -5.06 -7.07
CA ARG A 99 -14.46 -4.65 -5.66
C ARG A 99 -13.25 -3.77 -5.36
N LEU A 100 -12.05 -4.28 -5.62
CA LEU A 100 -10.80 -3.54 -5.39
C LEU A 100 -10.73 -2.27 -6.26
N ARG A 101 -11.16 -2.32 -7.52
CA ARG A 101 -11.18 -1.15 -8.41
C ARG A 101 -12.11 -0.04 -7.91
N GLY A 102 -13.31 -0.39 -7.47
CA GLY A 102 -14.25 0.52 -6.83
C GLY A 102 -13.69 1.14 -5.55
N ASP A 103 -12.96 0.35 -4.75
CA ASP A 103 -12.34 0.83 -3.51
C ASP A 103 -11.14 1.73 -3.76
N LEU A 104 -10.30 1.42 -4.75
CA LEU A 104 -9.22 2.30 -5.19
C LEU A 104 -9.78 3.64 -5.66
N HIS A 105 -10.82 3.62 -6.50
CA HIS A 105 -11.50 4.82 -6.97
C HIS A 105 -12.05 5.65 -5.80
N TYR A 106 -12.77 5.01 -4.88
CA TYR A 106 -13.38 5.66 -3.73
C TYR A 106 -12.34 6.25 -2.78
N LEU A 107 -11.40 5.43 -2.30
CA LEU A 107 -10.42 5.80 -1.28
C LEU A 107 -9.50 6.92 -1.77
N ALA A 108 -9.16 6.93 -3.07
CA ALA A 108 -8.26 7.91 -3.67
C ALA A 108 -8.79 9.35 -3.62
N ALA A 109 -10.10 9.56 -3.39
CA ALA A 109 -10.73 10.87 -3.26
C ALA A 109 -11.10 11.23 -1.82
N ARG A 110 -10.76 10.42 -0.82
CA ARG A 110 -11.16 10.63 0.58
C ARG A 110 -10.16 11.49 1.33
N SER A 111 -10.61 12.62 1.88
CA SER A 111 -9.79 13.48 2.75
C SER A 111 -9.68 12.95 4.17
N GLU A 112 -10.49 11.96 4.55
CA GLU A 112 -10.48 11.36 5.87
C GLU A 112 -9.22 10.52 6.17
N VAL A 113 -8.47 10.16 5.14
CA VAL A 113 -7.22 9.37 5.24
C VAL A 113 -6.10 10.13 4.55
N THR A 114 -4.88 10.02 5.09
CA THR A 114 -3.66 10.35 4.34
C THR A 114 -3.04 9.06 3.83
N TRP A 115 -2.83 8.93 2.52
CA TRP A 115 -2.26 7.72 1.93
C TRP A 115 -0.93 8.00 1.22
N VAL A 116 0.13 7.37 1.73
CA VAL A 116 1.48 7.36 1.16
C VAL A 116 1.82 5.95 0.68
N ASP A 117 2.25 5.83 -0.57
CA ASP A 117 2.76 4.59 -1.14
C ASP A 117 4.27 4.67 -1.28
N VAL A 118 4.99 3.73 -0.66
CA VAL A 118 6.44 3.65 -0.72
C VAL A 118 6.86 2.37 -1.41
N THR A 119 7.54 2.53 -2.54
CA THR A 119 8.10 1.43 -3.33
C THR A 119 9.51 1.77 -3.79
N ALA A 120 10.25 0.82 -4.35
CA ALA A 120 11.60 1.04 -4.86
C ALA A 120 11.85 0.22 -6.12
N PRO A 121 12.45 0.77 -7.19
CA PRO A 121 12.80 0.01 -8.39
C PRO A 121 13.72 -1.20 -8.13
N GLY A 122 14.45 -1.19 -7.01
CA GLY A 122 15.29 -2.32 -6.58
C GLY A 122 14.51 -3.50 -5.97
N ASP A 123 13.21 -3.36 -5.75
CA ASP A 123 12.33 -4.43 -5.33
C ASP A 123 11.63 -5.07 -6.53
N GLY A 124 12.15 -6.21 -6.98
CA GLY A 124 11.62 -6.95 -8.13
C GLY A 124 10.29 -7.67 -7.87
N CYS A 125 9.77 -7.63 -6.64
CA CYS A 125 8.48 -8.24 -6.29
C CYS A 125 7.32 -7.23 -6.28
N ALA A 126 7.59 -5.93 -6.37
CA ALA A 126 6.58 -4.88 -6.32
C ALA A 126 6.37 -4.20 -7.68
N PHE A 127 5.22 -3.51 -7.83
CA PHE A 127 5.01 -2.59 -8.95
C PHE A 127 5.59 -1.22 -8.61
N ALA A 128 6.92 -1.15 -8.61
CA ALA A 128 7.64 0.02 -8.15
C ALA A 128 7.23 1.31 -8.88
N LEU A 129 6.87 2.33 -8.10
CA LEU A 129 6.47 3.66 -8.52
C LEU A 129 5.22 3.73 -9.41
N CYS A 130 4.54 2.60 -9.62
CA CYS A 130 3.21 2.60 -10.20
C CYS A 130 2.22 3.16 -9.19
N ASP A 131 1.57 4.26 -9.54
CA ASP A 131 0.43 4.74 -8.80
C ASP A 131 -0.73 3.74 -8.95
N PRO A 132 -1.11 2.99 -7.90
CA PRO A 132 -2.01 1.85 -8.02
C PRO A 132 -3.41 2.23 -8.50
N VAL A 133 -3.84 3.48 -8.30
CA VAL A 133 -5.14 3.99 -8.75
C VAL A 133 -5.07 4.34 -10.24
N ALA A 134 -4.03 5.09 -10.63
CA ALA A 134 -3.88 5.57 -12.00
C ALA A 134 -3.50 4.48 -12.98
N VAL A 135 -2.55 3.59 -12.64
CA VAL A 135 -2.16 2.49 -13.54
C VAL A 135 -3.28 1.46 -13.72
N THR A 136 -4.17 1.34 -12.73
CA THR A 136 -5.41 0.55 -12.83
C THR A 136 -6.44 1.22 -13.74
N GLY A 137 -6.33 2.53 -13.98
CA GLY A 137 -7.24 3.28 -14.84
C GLY A 137 -8.56 3.66 -14.17
N VAL A 138 -8.55 3.84 -12.85
CA VAL A 138 -9.75 4.11 -12.03
C VAL A 138 -9.64 5.41 -11.21
N SER A 139 -8.72 6.30 -11.57
CA SER A 139 -8.57 7.61 -10.93
C SER A 139 -9.89 8.40 -10.92
N PRO A 140 -10.38 8.83 -9.74
CA PRO A 140 -11.52 9.74 -9.67
C PRO A 140 -11.15 11.17 -10.10
N LEU A 141 -12.17 11.97 -10.42
CA LEU A 141 -12.00 13.43 -10.45
C LEU A 141 -11.64 13.91 -9.03
N GLY A 142 -10.66 14.82 -8.93
CA GLY A 142 -10.20 15.30 -7.63
C GLY A 142 -9.39 14.27 -6.82
N LYS A 143 -8.78 13.28 -7.48
CA LYS A 143 -7.85 12.32 -6.86
C LYS A 143 -6.83 13.03 -5.96
N LEU A 144 -6.82 12.66 -4.68
CA LEU A 144 -5.88 13.11 -3.66
C LEU A 144 -4.71 12.14 -3.50
N TRP A 145 -4.98 10.83 -3.62
CA TRP A 145 -4.07 9.78 -3.17
C TRP A 145 -3.80 8.71 -4.23
N PRO A 146 -2.70 7.93 -4.07
CA PRO A 146 -1.64 8.09 -3.07
C PRO A 146 -0.57 9.12 -3.42
N LEU A 147 0.15 9.58 -2.39
CA LEU A 147 1.48 10.16 -2.57
C LEU A 147 2.49 9.02 -2.81
N VAL A 148 2.97 8.85 -4.04
CA VAL A 148 3.95 7.81 -4.39
C VAL A 148 5.38 8.29 -4.18
N VAL A 149 6.13 7.58 -3.34
CA VAL A 149 7.50 7.90 -2.93
C VAL A 149 8.43 6.71 -3.17
N SER A 150 9.63 6.99 -3.67
CA SER A 150 10.69 6.00 -3.80
C SER A 150 11.47 5.85 -2.48
N ALA A 151 11.56 4.63 -1.94
CA ALA A 151 12.55 4.33 -0.90
C ALA A 151 14.00 4.28 -1.43
N ALA A 152 14.20 4.39 -2.75
CA ALA A 152 15.48 4.58 -3.42
C ALA A 152 16.61 3.66 -2.89
N PHE A 153 16.39 2.34 -2.84
CA PHE A 153 17.27 1.36 -2.19
C PHE A 153 18.75 1.50 -2.51
N THR A 154 19.12 1.84 -3.75
CA THR A 154 20.52 2.04 -4.16
C THR A 154 21.20 3.24 -3.50
N GLN A 155 20.43 4.13 -2.89
CA GLN A 155 20.87 5.35 -2.22
C GLN A 155 20.62 5.32 -0.71
N THR A 156 19.67 4.52 -0.24
CA THR A 156 19.29 4.41 1.18
C THR A 156 19.90 3.19 1.88
N LEU A 157 20.35 2.18 1.13
CA LEU A 157 21.25 1.15 1.62
C LEU A 157 22.70 1.54 1.36
N SER A 158 23.59 1.16 2.27
CA SER A 158 25.04 1.22 2.04
C SER A 158 25.42 0.39 0.81
N PRO A 159 26.49 0.76 0.07
CA PRO A 159 26.94 -0.01 -1.09
C PRO A 159 27.19 -1.49 -0.77
N GLU A 160 27.72 -1.78 0.43
CA GLU A 160 28.01 -3.12 0.93
C GLU A 160 26.71 -3.92 1.13
N ARG A 161 25.72 -3.32 1.82
CA ARG A 161 24.42 -3.95 2.05
C ARG A 161 23.64 -4.13 0.75
N TRP A 162 23.67 -3.14 -0.15
CA TRP A 162 23.06 -3.26 -1.46
C TRP A 162 23.67 -4.42 -2.27
N LYS A 163 25.00 -4.52 -2.32
CA LYS A 163 25.70 -5.63 -3.00
C LYS A 163 25.31 -7.00 -2.43
N ALA A 164 25.14 -7.10 -1.11
CA ALA A 164 24.74 -8.33 -0.44
C ALA A 164 23.26 -8.71 -0.67
N LEU A 165 22.38 -7.72 -0.83
CA LEU A 165 20.93 -7.93 -0.89
C LEU A 165 20.34 -7.93 -2.31
N ARG A 166 20.96 -7.28 -3.31
CA ARG A 166 20.35 -7.01 -4.64
C ARG A 166 19.83 -8.24 -5.41
N TRP A 167 20.30 -9.44 -5.10
CA TRP A 167 19.84 -10.70 -5.71
C TRP A 167 18.98 -11.57 -4.78
N ARG A 168 18.72 -11.09 -3.56
CA ARG A 168 17.86 -11.71 -2.57
C ARG A 168 16.48 -11.04 -2.64
N PHE A 169 15.78 -11.23 -3.76
CA PHE A 169 14.54 -10.51 -4.09
C PHE A 169 13.52 -10.46 -2.95
N PHE A 170 13.20 -11.61 -2.34
CA PHE A 170 12.28 -11.64 -1.18
C PHE A 170 12.82 -10.87 0.03
N ARG A 171 14.14 -10.95 0.30
CA ARG A 171 14.71 -10.18 1.39
C ARG A 171 14.62 -8.66 1.12
N LEU A 172 14.86 -8.24 -0.12
CA LEU A 172 14.66 -6.84 -0.53
C LEU A 172 13.19 -6.42 -0.44
N HIS A 173 12.27 -7.29 -0.81
CA HIS A 173 10.84 -7.00 -0.71
C HIS A 173 10.39 -6.72 0.73
N PHE A 174 11.01 -7.36 1.72
CA PHE A 174 10.77 -7.09 3.15
C PHE A 174 11.64 -5.94 3.72
N GLN A 175 12.54 -5.37 2.92
CA GLN A 175 13.48 -4.35 3.40
C GLN A 175 12.78 -3.05 3.83
N TYR A 176 11.59 -2.74 3.31
CA TYR A 176 10.80 -1.58 3.76
C TYR A 176 10.53 -1.63 5.28
N LEU A 177 10.30 -2.82 5.84
CA LEU A 177 10.03 -3.02 7.27
C LEU A 177 11.31 -3.08 8.12
N CYS A 178 12.48 -2.87 7.50
CA CYS A 178 13.79 -2.97 8.15
C CYS A 178 14.50 -1.61 8.16
N ALA A 179 15.53 -1.49 8.99
CA ALA A 179 16.35 -0.28 9.03
C ALA A 179 17.10 -0.08 7.70
N PHE A 180 17.13 1.16 7.24
CA PHE A 180 17.98 1.62 6.16
C PHE A 180 19.21 2.32 6.75
N ASP A 181 20.35 2.19 6.08
CA ASP A 181 21.59 2.84 6.52
C ASP A 181 21.51 4.37 6.37
N ARG A 182 20.77 4.83 5.35
CA ARG A 182 20.64 6.23 4.94
C ARG A 182 19.20 6.52 4.51
N PRO A 183 18.20 6.46 5.40
CA PRO A 183 16.77 6.38 5.05
C PRO A 183 16.22 7.54 4.19
N ARG A 184 16.87 8.71 4.21
CA ARG A 184 16.37 9.93 3.54
C ARG A 184 14.91 10.21 3.94
N ASP A 185 14.01 10.29 2.96
CA ASP A 185 12.59 10.61 3.13
C ASP A 185 11.77 9.43 3.69
N TYR A 186 12.34 8.22 3.77
CA TYR A 186 11.63 7.02 4.23
C TYR A 186 12.42 6.28 5.32
N ASP A 187 11.91 6.34 6.54
CA ASP A 187 12.41 5.59 7.69
C ASP A 187 11.22 4.95 8.40
N TYR A 188 11.10 3.62 8.31
CA TYR A 188 9.96 2.88 8.87
C TYR A 188 9.78 3.16 10.36
N PHE A 189 10.85 3.14 11.14
CA PHE A 189 10.78 3.31 12.59
C PHE A 189 10.44 4.75 12.97
N LYS A 190 10.95 5.75 12.24
CA LYS A 190 10.51 7.13 12.47
C LYS A 190 9.05 7.32 12.10
N ILE A 191 8.55 6.66 11.05
CA ILE A 191 7.14 6.76 10.66
C ILE A 191 6.25 6.10 11.72
N THR A 192 6.59 4.92 12.21
CA THR A 192 5.71 4.15 13.11
C THR A 192 5.88 4.47 14.60
N ALA A 193 7.03 5.01 15.01
CA ALA A 193 7.34 5.28 16.41
C ALA A 193 7.82 6.72 16.66
N GLY A 194 7.75 7.59 15.65
CA GLY A 194 8.07 9.00 15.79
C GLY A 194 6.84 9.84 16.16
N PRO A 195 7.05 11.10 16.56
CA PRO A 195 6.00 11.97 17.10
C PRO A 195 5.15 12.67 16.02
N LEU A 196 5.38 12.38 14.74
CA LEU A 196 4.69 13.05 13.63
C LEU A 196 3.74 12.08 12.98
N THR A 197 2.51 12.53 12.74
CA THR A 197 1.55 11.81 11.89
C THR A 197 2.10 11.65 10.47
N LEU A 198 1.55 10.70 9.72
CA LEU A 198 1.91 10.50 8.32
C LEU A 198 1.68 11.76 7.47
N ALA A 199 0.58 12.46 7.74
CA ALA A 199 0.23 13.73 7.09
C ALA A 199 1.26 14.83 7.35
N GLU A 200 1.68 15.01 8.60
CA GLU A 200 2.67 16.03 8.96
C GLU A 200 4.03 15.73 8.36
N ARG A 201 4.46 14.47 8.42
CA ARG A 201 5.74 14.03 7.89
C ARG A 201 5.88 14.30 6.40
N TYR A 202 4.80 14.15 5.63
CA TYR A 202 4.81 14.24 4.17
C TYR A 202 4.09 15.50 3.61
N ARG A 203 3.69 16.45 4.46
CA ARG A 203 2.85 17.63 4.11
C ARG A 203 3.25 18.35 2.82
N ASN A 204 4.55 18.55 2.61
CA ASN A 204 5.09 19.30 1.47
C ASN A 204 5.86 18.41 0.48
N ARG A 205 5.74 17.09 0.61
CA ARG A 205 6.47 16.16 -0.24
C ARG A 205 5.72 15.97 -1.56
N ALA A 206 6.30 16.43 -2.66
CA ALA A 206 5.83 16.07 -4.00
C ALA A 206 5.98 14.55 -4.23
N PRO A 207 5.26 13.93 -5.17
CA PRO A 207 5.55 12.56 -5.59
C PRO A 207 6.97 12.40 -6.14
N SER A 208 7.51 11.18 -6.13
CA SER A 208 8.74 10.88 -6.85
C SER A 208 8.58 11.15 -8.35
N LYS A 209 9.56 11.82 -8.97
CA LYS A 209 9.52 12.23 -10.40
C LYS A 209 9.27 11.07 -11.38
N SER A 210 9.69 9.87 -11.00
CA SER A 210 9.53 8.64 -11.78
C SER A 210 8.23 7.88 -11.46
N ARG A 211 7.25 8.51 -10.80
CA ARG A 211 5.90 7.96 -10.62
C ARG A 211 5.26 7.67 -11.97
N ILE A 212 4.67 6.49 -12.11
CA ILE A 212 3.98 6.03 -13.32
C ILE A 212 2.47 6.13 -13.07
N GLU A 213 1.77 6.88 -13.91
CA GLU A 213 0.31 7.07 -13.84
C GLU A 213 -0.42 6.63 -15.11
N THR A 214 0.29 6.23 -16.16
CA THR A 214 -0.33 5.75 -17.40
C THR A 214 -1.15 4.49 -17.11
N ALA A 215 -2.44 4.51 -17.45
CA ALA A 215 -3.32 3.36 -17.25
C ALA A 215 -2.88 2.18 -18.13
N GLN A 216 -2.56 1.05 -17.49
CA GLN A 216 -2.09 -0.19 -18.15
C GLN A 216 -3.12 -1.33 -18.05
N SER A 217 -4.09 -1.26 -17.14
CA SER A 217 -5.10 -2.31 -16.98
C SER A 217 -6.02 -2.41 -18.21
N GLY A 218 -6.23 -3.65 -18.67
CA GLY A 218 -7.27 -4.00 -19.64
C GLY A 218 -8.69 -4.05 -19.03
N TYR A 219 -8.82 -4.01 -17.70
CA TYR A 219 -10.10 -4.00 -17.00
C TYR A 219 -10.21 -2.78 -16.07
N ARG A 220 -11.22 -1.95 -16.33
CA ARG A 220 -11.42 -0.67 -15.62
C ARG A 220 -12.82 -0.48 -15.05
N SER A 221 -13.67 -1.51 -15.13
CA SER A 221 -15.02 -1.46 -14.54
C SER A 221 -14.94 -1.43 -13.01
N LEU A 222 -15.67 -0.50 -12.41
CA LEU A 222 -15.89 -0.43 -10.97
C LEU A 222 -16.90 -1.49 -10.51
#